data_AF-A0A3L8P4Z9-F1
#
_entry.id   AF-A0A3L8P4Z9-F1
#
_cell.length_a   1.000
_cell.length_b   1.000
_cell.length_c   1.000
_cell.angle_alpha   90.00
_cell.angle_beta   90.00
_cell.angle_gamma   90.00
#
_symmetry.space_group_name_H-M   'P 1'
#
loop_
_entity.id
_entity.type
_entity.pdbx_description
1 polymer ?
#
loop_
_entity_poly.entity_id
_entity_poly.type
_entity_poly.pdbx_seq_one_letter_code
_entity_poly.pdbx_strand_id
1 'polypeptide(L)'
;MGSAVSTCRVTCARSARTTTSASSTVVPEPADHLAERLAEQRRRIADLERSLAAVHAASESSNADDEHDPEGATIAFERQQLVALLETARRTAAALEAAATRTGPVLCERCGRPIDPARLEVRPQATTCVGCAS
;
A
#
# COMPACT_ATOMS: atom_id res chain seq x y z
N MET A 1 19.61 31.89 -80.31
CA MET A 1 19.07 30.55 -80.61
C MET A 1 19.89 29.53 -79.84
N GLY A 2 19.24 28.63 -79.08
CA GLY A 2 19.88 27.60 -78.23
C GLY A 2 19.60 27.83 -76.73
N SER A 3 18.41 27.49 -76.21
CA SER A 3 17.96 26.17 -75.69
C SER A 3 18.48 25.82 -74.29
N ALA A 4 17.52 25.84 -73.34
CA ALA A 4 17.28 24.95 -72.18
C ALA A 4 18.43 24.74 -71.16
N VAL A 5 18.23 24.55 -69.86
CA VAL A 5 17.33 23.60 -69.22
C VAL A 5 17.06 24.03 -67.77
N SER A 6 15.79 23.92 -67.41
CA SER A 6 15.19 23.77 -66.08
C SER A 6 16.05 23.05 -65.03
N THR A 7 16.12 23.59 -63.82
CA THR A 7 15.83 22.77 -62.64
C THR A 7 15.13 23.60 -61.56
N CYS A 8 13.84 23.35 -61.45
CA CYS A 8 13.00 23.75 -60.33
C CYS A 8 13.53 23.04 -59.07
N ARG A 9 14.20 23.76 -58.16
CA ARG A 9 14.43 23.28 -56.79
C ARG A 9 13.29 23.77 -55.92
N VAL A 10 12.29 22.91 -55.78
CA VAL A 10 11.24 22.98 -54.76
C VAL A 10 11.91 22.97 -53.39
N THR A 11 12.07 24.13 -52.75
CA THR A 11 12.30 24.19 -51.31
C THR A 11 10.98 23.87 -50.61
N CYS A 12 10.73 22.57 -50.41
CA CYS A 12 9.62 22.11 -49.58
C CYS A 12 9.96 22.43 -48.12
N ALA A 13 9.20 23.37 -47.52
CA ALA A 13 9.24 23.67 -46.11
C ALA A 13 8.93 22.40 -45.30
N ARG A 14 9.91 21.89 -44.55
CA ARG A 14 9.69 20.78 -43.61
C ARG A 14 9.52 21.35 -42.21
N SER A 15 8.27 21.71 -41.87
CA SER A 15 7.87 21.97 -40.48
C SER A 15 8.19 20.75 -39.62
N ALA A 16 9.15 20.90 -38.71
CA ALA A 16 9.32 19.96 -37.62
C ALA A 16 8.13 20.11 -36.68
N ARG A 17 7.19 19.16 -36.77
CA ARG A 17 6.16 18.96 -35.74
C ARG A 17 6.86 18.58 -34.45
N THR A 18 6.94 19.51 -33.50
CA THR A 18 7.19 19.22 -32.10
C THR A 18 5.96 18.54 -31.52
N THR A 19 5.88 17.21 -31.64
CA THR A 19 5.02 16.42 -30.77
C THR A 19 5.82 16.03 -29.53
N THR A 20 5.85 16.91 -28.54
CA THR A 20 6.20 16.52 -27.17
C THR A 20 4.93 15.93 -26.55
N SER A 21 4.79 14.62 -26.62
CA SER A 21 3.82 13.90 -25.78
C SER A 21 4.60 13.32 -24.60
N ALA A 22 4.54 14.01 -23.46
CA ALA A 22 4.96 13.47 -22.19
C ALA A 22 3.84 12.58 -21.66
N SER A 23 3.98 11.27 -21.83
CA SER A 23 3.23 10.29 -21.04
C SER A 23 3.84 10.33 -19.64
N SER A 24 3.35 11.25 -18.81
CA SER A 24 3.77 11.35 -17.42
C SER A 24 3.16 10.18 -16.67
N THR A 25 3.98 9.18 -16.36
CA THR A 25 3.70 8.28 -15.25
C THR A 25 3.73 9.16 -14.01
N VAL A 26 2.56 9.60 -13.57
CA VAL A 26 2.43 10.35 -12.32
C VAL A 26 2.84 9.39 -11.22
N VAL A 27 4.06 9.55 -10.72
CA VAL A 27 4.49 8.89 -9.49
C VAL A 27 3.58 9.47 -8.40
N PRO A 28 2.79 8.65 -7.71
CA PRO A 28 1.90 9.16 -6.67
C PRO A 28 2.73 9.86 -5.61
N GLU A 29 2.26 11.03 -5.16
CA GLU A 29 2.90 11.74 -4.06
C GLU A 29 2.91 10.82 -2.81
N PRO A 30 3.91 10.92 -1.93
CA PRO A 30 4.05 10.00 -0.78
C PRO A 30 2.78 9.90 0.09
N ALA A 31 2.01 10.99 0.20
CA ALA A 31 0.74 11.03 0.91
C ALA A 31 -0.36 10.20 0.23
N ASP A 32 -0.45 10.24 -1.11
CA ASP A 32 -1.43 9.46 -1.87
C ASP A 32 -1.15 7.97 -1.74
N HIS A 33 0.12 7.58 -1.78
CA HIS A 33 0.53 6.19 -1.59
C HIS A 33 0.19 5.67 -0.19
N LEU A 34 0.34 6.50 0.86
CA LEU A 34 -0.07 6.13 2.22
C LEU A 34 -1.58 6.00 2.35
N ALA A 35 -2.34 6.92 1.74
CA ALA A 35 -3.80 6.87 1.76
C ALA A 35 -4.33 5.60 1.08
N GLU A 36 -3.77 5.23 -0.07
CA GLU A 36 -4.11 3.99 -0.78
C GLU A 36 -3.81 2.75 0.07
N ARG A 37 -2.61 2.68 0.67
CA ARG A 37 -2.23 1.57 1.55
C ARG A 37 -3.12 1.48 2.78
N LEU A 38 -3.51 2.61 3.36
CA LEU A 38 -4.44 2.66 4.49
C LEU A 38 -5.84 2.16 4.08
N ALA A 39 -6.34 2.58 2.92
CA ALA A 39 -7.62 2.09 2.39
C ALA A 39 -7.59 0.57 2.18
N GLU A 40 -6.49 0.03 1.68
CA GLU A 40 -6.29 -1.42 1.54
C GLU A 40 -6.29 -2.14 2.90
N GLN A 41 -5.57 -1.62 3.89
CA GLN A 41 -5.60 -2.22 5.23
C GLN A 41 -6.99 -2.16 5.87
N ARG A 42 -7.76 -1.09 5.65
CA ARG A 42 -9.14 -0.98 6.14
C ARG A 42 -10.07 -2.00 5.48
N ARG A 43 -9.93 -2.25 4.18
CA ARG A 43 -10.65 -3.34 3.49
C ARG A 43 -10.31 -4.69 4.10
N ARG A 44 -9.02 -4.97 4.28
CA ARG A 44 -8.54 -6.22 4.91
C ARG A 44 -9.07 -6.41 6.33
N ILE A 45 -9.14 -5.35 7.13
CA ILE A 45 -9.73 -5.38 8.48
C ILE A 45 -11.21 -5.78 8.40
N ALA A 46 -11.98 -5.13 7.53
CA ALA A 46 -13.40 -5.44 7.36
C ALA A 46 -13.64 -6.89 6.90
N ASP A 47 -12.78 -7.41 6.02
CA ASP A 47 -12.84 -8.81 5.58
C ASP A 47 -12.57 -9.78 6.73
N LEU A 48 -11.52 -9.54 7.52
CA LEU A 48 -11.18 -10.35 8.68
C LEU A 48 -12.26 -10.31 9.76
N GLU A 49 -12.88 -9.15 9.99
CA GLU A 49 -14.01 -9.01 10.93
C GLU A 49 -15.22 -9.83 10.47
N ARG A 50 -15.53 -9.84 9.16
CA ARG A 50 -16.60 -10.69 8.61
C ARG A 50 -16.28 -12.17 8.75
N SER A 51 -15.05 -12.59 8.47
CA SER A 51 -14.62 -13.98 8.69
C SER A 51 -14.72 -14.39 10.15
N LEU A 52 -14.29 -13.53 11.07
CA LEU A 52 -14.38 -13.82 12.51
C LEU A 52 -15.83 -13.96 12.98
N ALA A 53 -16.72 -13.09 12.50
CA ALA A 53 -18.16 -13.17 12.79
C ALA A 53 -18.78 -14.47 12.24
N ALA A 54 -18.37 -14.91 11.05
CA ALA A 54 -18.83 -16.18 10.47
C ALA A 54 -18.40 -17.39 11.30
N VAL A 55 -17.14 -17.41 11.79
CA VAL A 55 -16.64 -18.47 12.68
C VAL A 55 -17.40 -18.48 14.00
N HIS A 56 -17.72 -17.30 14.58
CA HIS A 56 -18.54 -17.22 15.80
C HIS A 56 -19.96 -17.76 15.57
N ALA A 57 -20.62 -17.37 14.48
CA ALA A 57 -21.95 -17.87 14.15
C ALA A 57 -21.96 -19.39 13.95
N ALA A 58 -20.94 -19.95 13.27
CA ALA A 58 -20.77 -21.39 13.11
C ALA A 58 -20.58 -22.09 14.46
N SER A 59 -19.76 -21.50 15.35
CA SER A 59 -19.55 -22.00 16.71
C SER A 59 -20.87 -22.10 17.47
N GLU A 60 -21.67 -21.03 17.47
CA GLU A 60 -22.96 -20.97 18.18
C GLU A 60 -23.98 -21.98 17.63
N SER A 61 -23.98 -22.23 16.32
CA SER A 61 -24.85 -23.24 15.71
C SER A 61 -24.41 -24.69 16.02
N SER A 62 -23.11 -24.94 16.17
CA SER A 62 -22.57 -26.28 16.50
C SER A 62 -22.78 -26.62 17.97
N ASN A 63 -22.63 -25.64 18.85
CA ASN A 63 -22.77 -25.80 20.31
C ASN A 63 -24.19 -26.09 20.80
N ALA A 64 -25.21 -26.04 19.92
CA ALA A 64 -26.62 -26.08 20.32
C ALA A 64 -27.17 -27.49 20.61
N ASP A 65 -26.47 -28.58 20.25
CA ASP A 65 -26.98 -29.96 20.42
C ASP A 65 -25.92 -31.06 20.60
N ASP A 66 -24.61 -30.75 20.65
CA ASP A 66 -23.58 -31.80 20.56
C ASP A 66 -22.60 -31.80 21.74
N GLU A 67 -22.86 -32.70 22.71
CA GLU A 67 -21.97 -32.96 23.85
C GLU A 67 -20.61 -33.55 23.42
N HIS A 68 -20.45 -33.95 22.15
CA HIS A 68 -19.19 -34.44 21.61
C HIS A 68 -18.89 -33.88 20.22
N ASP A 69 -18.79 -32.55 20.08
CA ASP A 69 -18.25 -31.92 18.86
C ASP A 69 -16.70 -31.93 18.86
N PRO A 70 -16.03 -32.80 18.08
CA PRO A 70 -14.58 -32.80 17.95
C PRO A 70 -14.03 -31.55 17.23
N GLU A 71 -14.88 -30.81 16.50
CA GLU A 71 -14.49 -29.61 15.74
C GLU A 71 -14.37 -28.36 16.63
N GLY A 72 -14.84 -28.38 17.88
CA GLY A 72 -14.72 -27.24 18.79
C GLY A 72 -13.27 -26.78 19.01
N ALA A 73 -12.31 -27.72 19.00
CA ALA A 73 -10.88 -27.40 19.05
C ALA A 73 -10.37 -26.75 17.74
N THR A 74 -10.84 -27.21 16.59
CA THR A 74 -10.52 -26.66 15.26
C THR A 74 -11.04 -25.23 15.12
N ILE A 75 -12.30 -25.00 15.53
CA ILE A 75 -12.97 -23.70 15.49
C ILE A 75 -12.28 -22.69 16.42
N ALA A 76 -11.88 -23.11 17.63
CA ALA A 76 -11.13 -22.26 18.55
C ALA A 76 -9.77 -21.84 17.95
N PHE A 77 -9.07 -22.75 17.28
CA PHE A 77 -7.80 -22.46 16.62
C PHE A 77 -7.97 -21.49 15.44
N GLU A 78 -8.97 -21.70 14.57
CA GLU A 78 -9.26 -20.79 13.46
C GLU A 78 -9.59 -19.38 13.96
N ARG A 79 -10.41 -19.27 15.01
CA ARG A 79 -10.72 -18.01 15.68
C ARG A 79 -9.46 -17.31 16.15
N GLN A 80 -8.55 -18.01 16.83
CA GLN A 80 -7.29 -17.43 17.31
C GLN A 80 -6.42 -16.92 16.15
N GLN A 81 -6.38 -17.66 15.04
CA GLN A 81 -5.65 -17.25 13.83
C GLN A 81 -6.23 -15.94 13.24
N LEU A 82 -7.56 -15.86 13.10
CA LEU A 82 -8.23 -14.66 12.59
C LEU A 82 -8.02 -13.46 13.50
N VAL A 83 -8.08 -13.64 14.82
CA VAL A 83 -7.80 -12.58 15.80
C VAL A 83 -6.37 -12.05 15.64
N ALA A 84 -5.37 -12.93 15.55
CA ALA A 84 -3.97 -12.51 15.39
C ALA A 84 -3.73 -11.73 14.07
N LEU A 85 -4.40 -12.14 12.99
CA LEU A 85 -4.37 -11.43 11.70
C LEU A 85 -5.03 -10.06 11.81
N LEU A 86 -6.18 -9.98 12.47
CA LEU A 86 -6.92 -8.74 12.67
C LEU A 86 -6.15 -7.73 13.51
N GLU A 87 -5.53 -8.16 14.61
CA GLU A 87 -4.66 -7.31 15.43
C GLU A 87 -3.48 -6.76 14.63
N THR A 88 -2.85 -7.61 13.82
CA THR A 88 -1.72 -7.21 12.98
C THR A 88 -2.15 -6.19 11.91
N ALA A 89 -3.30 -6.39 11.27
CA ALA A 89 -3.84 -5.46 10.30
C ALA A 89 -4.18 -4.10 10.95
N ARG A 90 -4.81 -4.10 12.13
CA ARG A 90 -5.12 -2.89 12.90
C ARG A 90 -3.86 -2.12 13.32
N ARG A 91 -2.83 -2.81 13.83
CA ARG A 91 -1.53 -2.18 14.13
C ARG A 91 -0.90 -1.53 12.89
N THR A 92 -1.00 -2.21 11.75
CA THR A 92 -0.48 -1.69 10.48
C THR A 92 -1.24 -0.45 10.02
N ALA A 93 -2.57 -0.46 10.10
CA ALA A 93 -3.40 0.70 9.77
C ALA A 93 -3.08 1.91 10.66
N ALA A 94 -2.97 1.70 11.98
CA ALA A 94 -2.59 2.74 12.93
C ALA A 94 -1.20 3.33 12.64
N ALA A 95 -0.22 2.49 12.26
CA ALA A 95 1.11 2.95 11.88
C ALA A 95 1.10 3.79 10.60
N LEU A 96 0.24 3.47 9.63
CA LEU A 96 0.06 4.26 8.40
C LEU A 96 -0.63 5.60 8.68
N GLU A 97 -1.66 5.63 9.53
CA GLU A 97 -2.33 6.85 9.97
C GLU A 97 -1.40 7.79 10.74
N ALA A 98 -0.60 7.23 11.65
CA ALA A 98 0.43 7.98 12.36
C ALA A 98 1.48 8.53 11.39
N ALA A 99 1.89 7.76 10.38
CA ALA A 99 2.82 8.24 9.37
C ALA A 99 2.26 9.40 8.54
N ALA A 100 0.98 9.35 8.16
CA ALA A 100 0.34 10.37 7.33
C ALA A 100 0.16 11.73 8.05
N THR A 101 0.05 11.72 9.38
CA THR A 101 -0.20 12.93 10.19
C THR A 101 1.06 13.49 10.85
N ARG A 102 2.20 12.82 10.70
CA ARG A 102 3.44 13.13 11.40
C ARG A 102 4.14 14.33 10.78
N THR A 103 4.60 15.22 11.65
CA THR A 103 5.40 16.39 11.30
C THR A 103 6.68 16.42 12.13
N GLY A 104 7.76 16.94 11.57
CA GLY A 104 9.05 17.02 12.25
C GLY A 104 9.85 15.70 12.27
N PRO A 105 11.00 15.69 12.97
CA PRO A 105 11.91 14.55 12.99
C PRO A 105 11.33 13.35 13.75
N VAL A 106 11.54 12.14 13.22
CA VAL A 106 11.12 10.89 13.87
C VAL A 106 12.32 10.28 14.59
N LEU A 107 12.15 9.91 15.85
CA LEU A 107 13.20 9.25 16.62
C LEU A 107 13.03 7.72 16.58
N CYS A 108 14.14 7.01 16.54
CA CYS A 108 14.16 5.55 16.61
C CYS A 108 13.73 5.06 17.99
N GLU A 109 12.75 4.16 18.05
CA GLU A 109 12.25 3.58 19.31
C GLU A 109 13.31 2.80 20.11
N ARG A 110 14.37 2.30 19.45
CA ARG A 110 15.42 1.51 20.11
C ARG A 110 16.60 2.36 20.61
N CYS A 111 17.07 3.33 19.83
CA CYS A 111 18.29 4.09 20.15
C CYS A 111 18.08 5.59 20.36
N GLY A 112 16.85 6.10 20.17
CA GLY A 112 16.50 7.51 20.35
C GLY A 112 17.06 8.47 19.28
N ARG A 113 17.83 7.99 18.31
CA ARG A 113 18.42 8.83 17.26
C ARG A 113 17.40 9.16 16.16
N PRO A 114 17.53 10.30 15.46
CA PRO A 114 16.69 10.60 14.29
C PRO A 114 16.77 9.50 13.23
N ILE A 115 15.61 9.16 12.66
CA ILE A 115 15.49 8.28 11.50
C ILE A 115 15.75 9.13 10.25
N ASP A 116 16.57 8.59 9.34
CA ASP A 116 16.89 9.22 8.07
C ASP A 116 15.60 9.59 7.28
N PRO A 117 15.42 10.85 6.87
CA PRO A 117 14.30 11.26 6.03
C PRO A 117 14.13 10.42 4.78
N ALA A 118 15.23 10.03 4.11
CA ALA A 118 15.16 9.18 2.91
C ALA A 118 14.58 7.79 3.22
N ARG A 119 14.79 7.26 4.43
CA ARG A 119 14.13 6.02 4.88
C ARG A 119 12.64 6.23 5.08
N LEU A 120 12.22 7.38 5.60
CA LEU A 120 10.82 7.72 5.82
C LEU A 120 10.10 8.03 4.50
N GLU A 121 10.79 8.55 3.49
CA GLU A 121 10.24 8.71 2.13
C GLU A 121 9.85 7.35 1.52
N VAL A 122 10.72 6.34 1.66
CA VAL A 122 10.47 4.99 1.12
C VAL A 122 9.56 4.15 2.04
N ARG A 123 9.71 4.30 3.37
CA ARG A 123 8.95 3.58 4.39
C ARG A 123 8.44 4.54 5.46
N PRO A 124 7.34 5.28 5.19
CA PRO A 124 6.86 6.30 6.10
C PRO A 124 6.39 5.75 7.46
N GLN A 125 6.02 4.48 7.52
CA GLN A 125 5.65 3.79 8.76
C GLN A 125 6.84 3.29 9.59
N ALA A 126 8.09 3.54 9.19
CA ALA A 126 9.26 3.07 9.94
C ALA A 126 9.37 3.72 11.33
N THR A 127 9.55 2.90 12.37
CA THR A 127 9.77 3.35 13.76
C THR A 127 11.19 3.09 14.27
N THR A 128 12.00 2.37 13.49
CA THR A 128 13.40 2.06 13.80
C THR A 128 14.35 2.52 12.69
N CYS A 129 15.53 3.00 13.08
CA CYS A 129 16.60 3.37 12.15
C CYS A 129 17.21 2.12 11.50
N VAL A 130 17.94 2.29 10.39
CA VAL A 130 18.55 1.17 9.64
C VAL A 130 19.41 0.29 10.55
N GLY A 131 20.26 0.89 11.40
CA GLY A 131 21.13 0.14 12.31
C GLY A 131 20.40 -0.61 13.43
N CYS A 132 19.15 -0.23 13.75
CA CYS A 132 18.32 -0.91 14.75
C CYS A 132 17.30 -1.88 14.14
N ALA A 133 17.14 -1.85 12.81
CA ALA A 133 16.23 -2.71 12.06
C ALA A 133 16.89 -4.02 11.59
N SER A 134 18.12 -4.27 12.07
CA SER A 134 18.92 -5.47 11.84
C SER A 134 18.82 -6.43 13.02
#